data_AF-A0A1G7WT36-F1
#
_entry.id   AF-A0A1G7WT36-F1
#
_cell.length_a   1.000
_cell.length_b   1.000
_cell.length_c   1.000
_cell.angle_alpha   90.00
_cell.angle_beta   90.00
_cell.angle_gamma   90.00
#
_symmetry.space_group_name_H-M   'P 1'
#
loop_
_entity.id
_entity.type
_entity.pdbx_description
1 polymer ?
#
loop_
_entity_poly.entity_id
_entity_poly.type
_entity_poly.pdbx_seq_one_letter_code
_entity_poly.pdbx_strand_id
1 'polypeptide(L)'
;MKTTIILFAFMLLLGSCKDSNSKTSTEDVISTQIEEAFNEKDYALNIDYKVGDVRRYGIFPDSSLASTHPYTKESKIKTVLDLCENNNIELFFPKGYYKMALVLDSRKNLNIRFDMAEFDVIHITNDAPSKISPENINLKGKVVSFDRLGITEAHNISIDTVYLKSDVTKNLRKMRGRGCHIYHGCNNIKIKYLEIDDFGSGDVSYQHNHAALAIDGYGNNPVNVQIEKLHIKSTDRHGIYITGKDHLIGEVIIDKFGIGSSDKMSGMQDASKGEEIEFKALWINKCYDSFIESITINEKNSKAKYTAHFDSGDKTRPFTIGKFKVINNNPKIEILEETNNGVIVELME
;
A
#
# COMPACT_ATOMS: atom_id res chain seq x y z
N MET A 1 28.72 -63.25 -8.25
CA MET A 1 29.25 -63.43 -9.62
C MET A 1 29.35 -62.06 -10.27
N LYS A 2 30.54 -61.74 -10.76
CA LYS A 2 30.94 -60.63 -11.65
C LYS A 2 30.95 -59.19 -11.06
N THR A 3 32.11 -58.69 -10.62
CA THR A 3 33.18 -57.92 -11.34
C THR A 3 32.81 -56.42 -11.54
N THR A 4 33.36 -55.51 -10.73
CA THR A 4 34.56 -54.62 -10.97
C THR A 4 34.20 -53.25 -11.58
N ILE A 5 34.91 -52.13 -11.42
CA ILE A 5 36.22 -51.78 -10.84
C ILE A 5 36.19 -50.25 -10.53
N ILE A 6 36.82 -49.86 -9.41
CA ILE A 6 37.20 -48.47 -9.09
C ILE A 6 38.55 -48.20 -9.78
N LEU A 7 38.69 -47.08 -10.50
CA LEU A 7 39.99 -46.66 -11.04
C LEU A 7 40.37 -45.28 -10.50
N PHE A 8 41.26 -45.29 -9.52
CA PHE A 8 42.16 -44.19 -9.17
C PHE A 8 43.45 -44.40 -10.00
N ALA A 9 43.92 -43.37 -10.70
CA ALA A 9 45.27 -43.36 -11.27
C ALA A 9 45.92 -42.00 -10.98
N PHE A 10 46.74 -42.04 -9.94
CA PHE A 10 47.72 -41.04 -9.55
C PHE A 10 48.97 -41.24 -10.44
N MET A 11 49.46 -40.19 -11.09
CA MET A 11 50.85 -40.12 -11.53
C MET A 11 51.40 -38.72 -11.24
N LEU A 12 52.09 -38.65 -10.10
CA LEU A 12 53.19 -37.73 -9.87
C LEU A 12 54.35 -38.11 -10.78
N LEU A 13 55.05 -37.14 -11.37
CA LEU A 13 56.51 -37.16 -11.37
C LEU A 13 57.06 -35.73 -11.40
N LEU A 14 58.07 -35.55 -10.55
CA LEU A 14 58.73 -34.33 -10.10
C LEU A 14 59.89 -33.93 -11.04
N GLY A 15 60.17 -32.63 -11.11
CA GLY A 15 61.47 -32.04 -11.42
C GLY A 15 61.49 -30.60 -10.87
N SER A 16 62.03 -30.35 -9.68
CA SER A 16 63.43 -30.05 -9.31
C SER A 16 63.91 -28.61 -9.63
N CYS A 17 64.05 -27.83 -8.55
CA CYS A 17 65.05 -26.79 -8.21
C CYS A 17 65.44 -25.63 -9.17
N LYS A 18 65.03 -24.44 -8.72
CA LYS A 18 65.83 -23.24 -8.32
C LYS A 18 66.24 -22.15 -9.33
N ASP A 19 65.87 -20.93 -8.89
CA ASP A 19 66.43 -19.58 -9.06
C ASP A 19 66.48 -18.92 -10.45
N SER A 20 65.65 -17.87 -10.63
CA SER A 20 66.13 -16.48 -10.77
C SER A 20 64.98 -15.47 -10.95
N ASN A 21 65.17 -14.30 -10.35
CA ASN A 21 64.33 -13.11 -10.45
C ASN A 21 63.92 -12.76 -11.90
N SER A 22 62.63 -12.48 -12.12
CA SER A 22 62.22 -11.27 -12.86
C SER A 22 60.79 -10.88 -12.49
N LYS A 23 60.61 -9.57 -12.28
CA LYS A 23 59.33 -8.92 -12.01
C LYS A 23 58.39 -9.12 -13.20
N THR A 24 57.20 -9.65 -12.96
CA THR A 24 56.08 -9.51 -13.89
C THR A 24 54.89 -8.98 -13.10
N SER A 25 54.47 -7.78 -13.49
CA SER A 25 53.32 -7.05 -12.99
C SER A 25 52.06 -7.90 -13.00
N THR A 26 51.39 -7.96 -11.84
CA THR A 26 49.96 -8.22 -11.73
C THR A 26 49.19 -7.16 -12.51
N GLU A 27 48.74 -7.51 -13.72
CA GLU A 27 47.54 -6.88 -14.26
C GLU A 27 46.34 -7.54 -13.60
N ASP A 28 45.91 -6.92 -12.50
CA ASP A 28 44.53 -7.06 -12.04
C ASP A 28 43.65 -6.60 -13.21
N VAL A 29 42.94 -7.56 -13.82
CA VAL A 29 41.79 -7.26 -14.65
C VAL A 29 40.71 -6.72 -13.71
N ILE A 30 40.82 -5.44 -13.39
CA ILE A 30 39.72 -4.66 -12.84
C ILE A 30 38.68 -4.63 -13.95
N SER A 31 37.67 -5.51 -13.84
CA SER A 31 36.43 -5.33 -14.57
C SER A 31 35.73 -4.10 -14.00
N THR A 32 36.15 -2.91 -14.41
CA THR A 32 35.30 -1.73 -14.38
C THR A 32 34.15 -2.01 -15.33
N GLN A 33 33.07 -2.62 -14.82
CA GLN A 33 31.75 -2.31 -15.34
C GLN A 33 31.57 -0.82 -15.10
N ILE A 34 31.91 -0.04 -16.12
CA ILE A 34 31.47 1.35 -16.23
C ILE A 34 29.95 1.24 -16.29
N GLU A 35 29.25 1.63 -15.22
CA GLU A 35 27.82 1.95 -15.33
C GLU A 35 27.72 2.94 -16.51
N GLU A 36 27.06 2.54 -17.59
CA GLU A 36 26.75 3.47 -18.67
C GLU A 36 26.04 4.66 -18.02
N ALA A 37 26.67 5.84 -18.09
CA ALA A 37 26.08 7.05 -17.55
C ALA A 37 24.71 7.22 -18.20
N PHE A 38 23.66 7.16 -17.39
CA PHE A 38 22.28 7.30 -17.81
C PHE A 38 22.11 8.48 -18.79
N ASN A 39 21.69 8.19 -20.02
CA ASN A 39 21.51 9.19 -21.08
C ASN A 39 20.02 9.51 -21.25
N GLU A 40 19.63 10.70 -20.82
CA GLU A 40 18.24 11.14 -20.85
C GLU A 40 17.83 11.96 -22.09
N LYS A 41 18.66 11.99 -23.15
CA LYS A 41 18.39 12.78 -24.35
C LYS A 41 17.02 12.51 -24.98
N ASP A 42 16.51 11.28 -24.84
CA ASP A 42 15.21 10.86 -25.37
C ASP A 42 14.05 11.05 -24.38
N TYR A 43 14.32 11.65 -23.21
CA TYR A 43 13.35 11.82 -22.12
C TYR A 43 13.22 13.28 -21.67
N ALA A 44 14.32 14.02 -21.57
CA ALA A 44 14.32 15.36 -21.00
C ALA A 44 13.66 16.39 -21.95
N LEU A 45 12.61 17.06 -21.45
CA LEU A 45 11.93 18.17 -22.13
C LEU A 45 12.34 19.54 -21.58
N ASN A 46 12.70 19.59 -20.29
CA ASN A 46 13.05 20.83 -19.58
C ASN A 46 14.35 20.64 -18.80
N ILE A 47 15.48 21.01 -19.41
CA ILE A 47 16.82 20.69 -18.88
C ILE A 47 17.18 21.42 -17.57
N ASP A 48 16.40 22.42 -17.18
CA ASP A 48 16.64 23.23 -15.98
C ASP A 48 16.21 22.51 -14.68
N TYR A 49 15.34 21.51 -14.77
CA TYR A 49 14.93 20.70 -13.62
C TYR A 49 15.91 19.56 -13.40
N LYS A 50 16.14 19.13 -12.16
CA LYS A 50 17.06 18.02 -11.87
C LYS A 50 16.54 16.69 -12.46
N VAL A 51 17.45 15.77 -12.76
CA VAL A 51 17.09 14.38 -13.10
C VAL A 51 16.20 13.81 -11.99
N GLY A 52 15.10 13.18 -12.39
CA GLY A 52 14.08 12.62 -11.49
C GLY A 52 12.93 13.60 -11.17
N ASP A 53 13.11 14.91 -11.31
CA ASP A 53 11.99 15.85 -11.20
C ASP A 53 11.03 15.67 -12.38
N VAL A 54 9.76 15.37 -12.10
CA VAL A 54 8.80 15.01 -13.15
C VAL A 54 8.52 16.16 -14.14
N ARG A 55 8.81 17.41 -13.76
CA ARG A 55 8.72 18.57 -14.65
C ARG A 55 9.79 18.55 -15.74
N ARG A 56 10.96 17.93 -15.47
CA ARG A 56 12.01 17.66 -16.47
C ARG A 56 11.45 16.90 -17.66
N TYR A 57 10.48 16.03 -17.42
CA TYR A 57 9.86 15.14 -18.40
C TYR A 57 8.45 15.61 -18.83
N GLY A 58 8.09 16.86 -18.50
CA GLY A 58 6.87 17.51 -18.97
C GLY A 58 5.59 17.22 -18.20
N ILE A 59 5.70 16.71 -16.96
CA ILE A 59 4.57 16.56 -16.04
C ILE A 59 4.61 17.74 -15.05
N PHE A 60 3.63 18.63 -15.15
CA PHE A 60 3.51 19.80 -14.28
C PHE A 60 2.20 19.78 -13.49
N PRO A 61 2.22 20.20 -12.21
CA PRO A 61 0.98 20.43 -11.48
C PRO A 61 0.15 21.55 -12.12
N ASP A 62 -1.16 21.51 -11.93
CA ASP A 62 -2.14 22.54 -12.30
C ASP A 62 -2.19 22.89 -13.80
N SER A 63 -1.59 22.03 -14.64
CA SER A 63 -1.53 22.22 -16.09
C SER A 63 -2.42 21.21 -16.83
N SER A 64 -2.97 21.64 -17.96
CA SER A 64 -3.58 20.72 -18.92
C SER A 64 -2.49 19.85 -19.54
N LEU A 65 -2.40 18.58 -19.15
CA LEU A 65 -1.43 17.67 -19.73
C LEU A 65 -1.78 17.38 -21.20
N ALA A 66 -0.89 17.76 -22.11
CA ALA A 66 -0.65 16.90 -23.26
C ALA A 66 -0.20 15.55 -22.69
N SER A 67 -1.05 14.53 -22.81
CA SER A 67 -0.85 13.23 -22.16
C SER A 67 0.33 12.47 -22.74
N THR A 68 0.66 12.70 -24.02
CA THR A 68 1.71 12.01 -24.76
C THR A 68 3.06 12.71 -24.62
N HIS A 69 4.11 11.92 -24.41
CA HIS A 69 5.49 12.36 -24.39
C HIS A 69 6.03 12.49 -25.84
N PRO A 70 6.70 13.60 -26.21
CA PRO A 70 6.99 13.90 -27.61
C PRO A 70 8.05 12.98 -28.24
N TYR A 71 8.93 12.38 -27.44
CA TYR A 71 9.98 11.47 -27.93
C TYR A 71 9.50 10.01 -27.93
N THR A 72 9.22 9.45 -26.76
CA THR A 72 8.75 8.07 -26.58
C THR A 72 7.39 7.74 -27.19
N LYS A 73 6.54 8.75 -27.48
CA LYS A 73 5.15 8.60 -27.98
C LYS A 73 4.19 7.88 -27.01
N GLU A 74 4.66 7.53 -25.83
CA GLU A 74 3.87 6.95 -24.74
C GLU A 74 3.22 8.03 -23.87
N SER A 75 2.35 7.65 -22.95
CA SER A 75 1.87 8.60 -21.94
C SER A 75 3.04 9.11 -21.09
N LYS A 76 3.04 10.40 -20.72
CA LYS A 76 4.14 10.99 -19.94
C LYS A 76 4.34 10.30 -18.60
N ILE A 77 3.25 9.91 -17.91
CA ILE A 77 3.36 9.17 -16.66
C ILE A 77 4.00 7.80 -16.88
N LYS A 78 3.64 7.09 -17.95
CA LYS A 78 4.29 5.82 -18.30
C LYS A 78 5.78 6.03 -18.57
N THR A 79 6.14 7.01 -19.39
CA THR A 79 7.54 7.36 -19.69
C THR A 79 8.35 7.61 -18.41
N VAL A 80 7.81 8.40 -17.48
CA VAL A 80 8.51 8.76 -16.24
C VAL A 80 8.64 7.56 -15.29
N LEU A 81 7.62 6.70 -15.22
CA LEU A 81 7.68 5.46 -14.44
C LEU A 81 8.65 4.44 -15.06
N ASP A 82 8.66 4.28 -16.39
CA ASP A 82 9.64 3.42 -17.10
C ASP A 82 11.07 3.91 -16.84
N LEU A 83 11.26 5.24 -16.82
CA LEU A 83 12.54 5.85 -16.52
C LEU A 83 13.04 5.50 -15.11
N CYS A 84 12.15 5.63 -14.12
CA CYS A 84 12.40 5.27 -12.73
C CYS A 84 12.80 3.81 -12.58
N GLU A 85 11.96 2.92 -13.13
CA GLU A 85 12.10 1.47 -13.01
C GLU A 85 13.36 0.95 -13.72
N ASN A 86 13.64 1.41 -14.93
CA ASN A 86 14.75 0.89 -15.74
C ASN A 86 16.12 1.45 -15.35
N ASN A 87 16.16 2.62 -14.70
CA ASN A 87 17.41 3.32 -14.42
C ASN A 87 17.65 3.57 -12.92
N ASN A 88 16.80 3.02 -12.05
CA ASN A 88 16.86 3.20 -10.60
C ASN A 88 16.92 4.68 -10.17
N ILE A 89 16.16 5.54 -10.87
CA ILE A 89 16.10 6.98 -10.60
C ILE A 89 14.96 7.25 -9.62
N GLU A 90 15.23 7.98 -8.54
CA GLU A 90 14.16 8.46 -7.66
C GLU A 90 13.38 9.59 -8.37
N LEU A 91 12.08 9.40 -8.52
CA LEU A 91 11.17 10.42 -9.04
C LEU A 91 10.82 11.44 -7.96
N PHE A 92 10.71 12.71 -8.33
CA PHE A 92 10.25 13.77 -7.45
C PHE A 92 9.04 14.50 -8.03
N PHE A 93 7.91 14.41 -7.32
CA PHE A 93 6.70 15.15 -7.61
C PHE A 93 6.59 16.35 -6.66
N PRO A 94 6.83 17.59 -7.15
CA PRO A 94 6.61 18.80 -6.36
C PRO A 94 5.13 19.00 -6.03
N LYS A 95 4.88 19.92 -5.10
CA LYS A 95 3.54 20.32 -4.68
C LYS A 95 2.65 20.77 -5.84
N GLY A 96 1.40 20.33 -5.81
CA GLY A 96 0.32 20.80 -6.67
C GLY A 96 -0.57 19.68 -7.19
N TYR A 97 -1.62 20.04 -7.91
CA TYR A 97 -2.64 19.09 -8.36
C TYR A 97 -2.40 18.62 -9.79
N TYR A 98 -2.11 17.34 -9.97
CA TYR A 98 -1.71 16.76 -11.25
C TYR A 98 -2.89 16.36 -12.15
N LYS A 99 -4.14 16.48 -11.66
CA LYS A 99 -5.36 16.18 -12.41
C LYS A 99 -5.33 14.82 -13.14
N MET A 100 -4.75 13.82 -12.49
CA MET A 100 -4.63 12.47 -13.01
C MET A 100 -4.66 11.43 -11.87
N ALA A 101 -4.88 10.19 -12.24
CA ALA A 101 -4.60 9.04 -11.39
C ALA A 101 -3.09 8.76 -11.33
N LEU A 102 -2.58 8.40 -10.16
CA LEU A 102 -1.27 7.77 -10.02
C LEU A 102 -1.46 6.26 -10.09
N VAL A 103 -1.29 5.72 -11.30
CA VAL A 103 -1.45 4.28 -11.58
C VAL A 103 -0.07 3.64 -11.58
N LEU A 104 0.18 2.80 -10.58
CA LEU A 104 1.43 2.03 -10.40
C LEU A 104 1.20 0.54 -10.64
N ASP A 105 0.17 0.22 -11.41
CA ASP A 105 -0.24 -1.15 -11.63
C ASP A 105 0.85 -1.94 -12.37
N SER A 106 1.09 -3.17 -11.91
CA SER A 106 2.15 -4.07 -12.38
C SER A 106 3.58 -3.50 -12.37
N ARG A 107 3.83 -2.39 -11.65
CA ARG A 107 5.15 -1.77 -11.59
C ARG A 107 6.07 -2.40 -10.57
N LYS A 108 7.38 -2.37 -10.83
CA LYS A 108 8.38 -2.85 -9.88
C LYS A 108 9.45 -1.80 -9.59
N ASN A 109 10.10 -1.94 -8.43
CA ASN A 109 11.34 -1.23 -8.06
C ASN A 109 11.24 0.30 -8.21
N LEU A 110 10.12 0.88 -7.78
CA LEU A 110 9.90 2.32 -7.90
C LEU A 110 10.31 3.04 -6.62
N ASN A 111 11.01 4.17 -6.77
CA ASN A 111 11.25 5.12 -5.70
C ASN A 111 10.67 6.48 -6.10
N ILE A 112 9.63 6.93 -5.41
CA ILE A 112 8.93 8.17 -5.71
C ILE A 112 8.83 9.02 -4.45
N ARG A 113 9.29 10.27 -4.52
CA ARG A 113 9.22 11.26 -3.46
C ARG A 113 8.18 12.32 -3.81
N PHE A 114 7.29 12.61 -2.87
CA PHE A 114 6.24 13.60 -3.00
C PHE A 114 6.43 14.75 -2.01
N ASP A 115 6.24 15.97 -2.49
CA ASP A 115 6.09 17.17 -1.65
C ASP A 115 4.64 17.66 -1.72
N MET A 116 3.72 16.98 -1.04
CA MET A 116 2.28 17.32 -1.10
C MET A 116 1.72 17.36 -2.53
N ALA A 117 2.14 16.41 -3.37
CA ALA A 117 1.57 16.22 -4.69
C ALA A 117 0.16 15.63 -4.57
N GLU A 118 -0.77 16.14 -5.36
CA GLU A 118 -2.17 15.76 -5.28
C GLU A 118 -2.62 15.05 -6.57
N PHE A 119 -3.22 13.87 -6.39
CA PHE A 119 -3.74 13.02 -7.45
C PHE A 119 -5.22 12.75 -7.25
N ASP A 120 -5.88 12.25 -8.28
CA ASP A 120 -7.25 11.75 -8.16
C ASP A 120 -7.28 10.48 -7.31
N VAL A 121 -6.65 9.42 -7.79
CA VAL A 121 -6.60 8.10 -7.16
C VAL A 121 -5.17 7.58 -7.17
N ILE A 122 -4.79 6.78 -6.16
CA ILE A 122 -3.52 6.03 -6.13
C ILE A 122 -3.88 4.55 -6.23
N HIS A 123 -3.44 3.89 -7.30
CA HIS A 123 -3.62 2.47 -7.51
C HIS A 123 -2.27 1.75 -7.61
N ILE A 124 -2.17 0.64 -6.89
CA ILE A 124 -1.05 -0.29 -6.89
C ILE A 124 -1.64 -1.70 -7.01
N THR A 125 -2.06 -2.07 -8.22
CA THR A 125 -2.73 -3.35 -8.45
C THR A 125 -2.01 -4.20 -9.49
N ASN A 126 -2.25 -5.50 -9.52
CA ASN A 126 -1.92 -6.29 -10.68
C ASN A 126 -2.78 -5.83 -11.88
N ASP A 127 -2.17 -5.63 -13.05
CA ASP A 127 -2.93 -5.49 -14.29
C ASP A 127 -3.38 -6.88 -14.76
N ALA A 128 -4.69 -7.10 -14.84
CA ALA A 128 -5.32 -8.41 -15.04
C ALA A 128 -4.80 -9.22 -16.25
N PRO A 129 -4.46 -8.60 -17.41
CA PRO A 129 -3.84 -9.30 -18.53
C PRO A 129 -2.40 -9.76 -18.24
N SER A 130 -1.61 -8.93 -17.53
CA SER A 130 -0.20 -9.23 -17.24
C SER A 130 -0.03 -10.18 -16.06
N LYS A 131 -0.94 -10.13 -15.07
CA LYS A 131 -0.84 -10.79 -13.76
C LYS A 131 0.49 -10.54 -13.04
N ILE A 132 1.16 -9.44 -13.37
CA ILE A 132 2.40 -9.05 -12.70
C ILE A 132 2.00 -8.35 -11.40
N SER A 133 2.39 -8.94 -10.28
CA SER A 133 2.26 -8.31 -8.96
C SER A 133 3.17 -7.09 -8.86
N PRO A 134 2.64 -5.92 -8.45
CA PRO A 134 3.46 -4.78 -8.09
C PRO A 134 4.42 -5.13 -6.95
N GLU A 135 5.66 -4.68 -7.03
CA GLU A 135 6.68 -5.11 -6.07
C GLU A 135 7.74 -4.04 -5.80
N ASN A 136 8.18 -3.92 -4.54
CA ASN A 136 9.28 -3.03 -4.13
C ASN A 136 9.03 -1.56 -4.53
N ILE A 137 7.90 -1.00 -4.09
CA ILE A 137 7.52 0.39 -4.37
C ILE A 137 7.63 1.22 -3.10
N ASN A 138 8.41 2.30 -3.16
CA ASN A 138 8.60 3.24 -2.06
C ASN A 138 8.01 4.62 -2.40
N LEU A 139 6.94 5.00 -1.73
CA LEU A 139 6.28 6.30 -1.80
C LEU A 139 6.70 7.16 -0.61
N LYS A 140 7.73 7.98 -0.82
CA LYS A 140 8.36 8.82 0.20
C LYS A 140 7.72 10.20 0.29
N GLY A 141 7.80 10.82 1.46
CA GLY A 141 7.21 12.14 1.69
C GLY A 141 5.68 12.10 1.82
N LYS A 142 4.98 13.10 1.27
CA LYS A 142 3.55 13.31 1.50
C LYS A 142 2.79 13.36 0.19
N VAL A 143 1.81 12.48 0.01
CA VAL A 143 0.93 12.45 -1.16
C VAL A 143 -0.53 12.59 -0.76
N VAL A 144 -1.33 13.23 -1.62
CA VAL A 144 -2.78 13.40 -1.43
C VAL A 144 -3.52 12.68 -2.56
N SER A 145 -4.59 11.96 -2.23
CA SER A 145 -5.57 11.46 -3.20
C SER A 145 -6.97 11.95 -2.84
N PHE A 146 -7.75 12.30 -3.87
CA PHE A 146 -9.13 12.75 -3.73
C PHE A 146 -10.19 11.64 -3.86
N ASP A 147 -9.73 10.41 -3.96
CA ASP A 147 -10.58 9.26 -4.20
C ASP A 147 -10.20 8.09 -3.27
N ARG A 148 -9.17 7.31 -3.64
CA ARG A 148 -8.83 6.06 -2.96
C ARG A 148 -7.34 5.76 -3.03
N LEU A 149 -6.83 5.10 -2.00
CA LEU A 149 -5.64 4.27 -2.08
C LEU A 149 -6.07 2.80 -2.24
N GLY A 150 -5.87 2.23 -3.43
CA GLY A 150 -6.19 0.83 -3.72
C GLY A 150 -4.92 0.03 -3.93
N ILE A 151 -4.71 -1.03 -3.15
CA ILE A 151 -3.55 -1.91 -3.23
C ILE A 151 -4.06 -3.35 -3.34
N THR A 152 -3.67 -4.07 -4.38
CA THR A 152 -4.13 -5.45 -4.64
C THR A 152 -2.97 -6.28 -5.19
N GLU A 153 -2.80 -7.50 -4.66
CA GLU A 153 -1.74 -8.44 -5.07
C GLU A 153 -0.33 -7.81 -5.12
N ALA A 154 -0.04 -6.88 -4.22
CA ALA A 154 1.20 -6.14 -4.17
C ALA A 154 2.12 -6.62 -3.03
N HIS A 155 3.43 -6.51 -3.25
CA HIS A 155 4.43 -6.97 -2.31
C HIS A 155 5.47 -5.89 -2.00
N ASN A 156 5.89 -5.79 -0.74
CA ASN A 156 6.96 -4.88 -0.32
C ASN A 156 6.69 -3.41 -0.71
N ILE A 157 5.55 -2.89 -0.25
CA ILE A 157 5.15 -1.51 -0.53
C ILE A 157 5.38 -0.69 0.74
N SER A 158 6.09 0.44 0.62
CA SER A 158 6.32 1.37 1.74
C SER A 158 5.81 2.75 1.38
N ILE A 159 5.00 3.35 2.26
CA ILE A 159 4.40 4.67 2.08
C ILE A 159 4.68 5.50 3.35
N ASP A 160 5.31 6.66 3.20
CA ASP A 160 5.54 7.57 4.33
C ASP A 160 4.23 8.20 4.80
N THR A 161 3.56 8.99 3.95
CA THR A 161 2.33 9.66 4.33
C THR A 161 1.37 9.76 3.16
N VAL A 162 0.14 9.32 3.37
CA VAL A 162 -0.96 9.47 2.44
C VAL A 162 -2.15 10.15 3.11
N TYR A 163 -2.65 11.19 2.45
CA TYR A 163 -3.88 11.88 2.82
C TYR A 163 -4.96 11.52 1.81
N LEU A 164 -6.05 10.89 2.26
CA LEU A 164 -7.23 10.62 1.46
C LEU A 164 -8.29 11.63 1.84
N LYS A 165 -8.62 12.55 0.93
CA LYS A 165 -9.50 13.69 1.23
C LYS A 165 -10.61 13.82 0.21
N SER A 166 -11.87 13.98 0.62
CA SER A 166 -12.91 14.30 -0.35
C SER A 166 -12.78 15.71 -0.89
N ASP A 167 -12.75 15.85 -2.21
CA ASP A 167 -12.94 17.11 -2.92
C ASP A 167 -13.66 16.81 -4.24
N VAL A 168 -14.97 17.05 -4.30
CA VAL A 168 -15.79 16.76 -5.50
C VAL A 168 -15.38 17.61 -6.71
N THR A 169 -14.65 18.71 -6.52
CA THR A 169 -14.17 19.55 -7.62
C THR A 169 -12.90 18.98 -8.24
N LYS A 170 -11.98 18.46 -7.41
CA LYS A 170 -10.72 17.83 -7.82
C LYS A 170 -10.84 16.33 -8.11
N ASN A 171 -11.83 15.65 -7.56
CA ASN A 171 -12.12 14.27 -7.91
C ASN A 171 -12.61 14.20 -9.37
N LEU A 172 -11.96 13.38 -10.19
CA LEU A 172 -12.25 13.26 -11.62
C LEU A 172 -13.64 12.66 -11.87
N ARG A 173 -14.17 11.90 -10.92
CA ARG A 173 -15.50 11.29 -10.95
C ARG A 173 -16.59 12.17 -10.32
N LYS A 174 -16.22 13.35 -9.79
CA LYS A 174 -17.13 14.27 -9.06
C LYS A 174 -17.79 13.62 -7.84
N MET A 175 -17.03 12.75 -7.19
CA MET A 175 -17.46 11.98 -6.02
C MET A 175 -16.68 12.37 -4.76
N ARG A 176 -17.21 11.95 -3.60
CA ARG A 176 -16.46 11.89 -2.35
C ARG A 176 -15.52 10.67 -2.37
N GLY A 177 -14.57 10.67 -1.46
CA GLY A 177 -13.54 9.66 -1.33
C GLY A 177 -14.09 8.28 -0.99
N ARG A 178 -13.35 7.27 -1.42
CA ARG A 178 -13.63 5.83 -1.30
C ARG A 178 -12.64 5.10 -0.38
N GLY A 179 -11.82 5.84 0.37
CA GLY A 179 -11.02 5.33 1.49
C GLY A 179 -9.76 4.58 1.08
N CYS A 180 -9.28 3.70 1.94
CA CYS A 180 -8.12 2.85 1.70
C CYS A 180 -8.57 1.39 1.63
N HIS A 181 -8.14 0.69 0.59
CA HIS A 181 -8.42 -0.72 0.40
C HIS A 181 -7.12 -1.47 0.12
N ILE A 182 -6.70 -2.31 1.07
CA ILE A 182 -5.58 -3.24 0.93
C ILE A 182 -6.19 -4.62 0.76
N TYR A 183 -6.23 -5.08 -0.47
CA TYR A 183 -7.06 -6.19 -0.89
C TYR A 183 -6.25 -7.49 -1.07
N HIS A 184 -6.91 -8.54 -1.58
CA HIS A 184 -6.35 -9.88 -1.64
C HIS A 184 -4.93 -9.96 -2.22
N GLY A 185 -4.16 -10.91 -1.69
CA GLY A 185 -2.80 -11.22 -2.14
C GLY A 185 -1.75 -10.18 -1.76
N CYS A 186 -2.08 -9.14 -0.99
CA CYS A 186 -1.09 -8.20 -0.50
C CYS A 186 -0.20 -8.82 0.59
N ASN A 187 1.10 -8.56 0.53
CA ASN A 187 2.05 -8.97 1.56
C ASN A 187 3.09 -7.87 1.83
N ASN A 188 3.36 -7.59 3.10
CA ASN A 188 4.38 -6.62 3.52
C ASN A 188 4.08 -5.21 2.98
N ILE A 189 2.96 -4.65 3.41
CA ILE A 189 2.52 -3.29 3.10
C ILE A 189 2.77 -2.43 4.34
N LYS A 190 3.53 -1.34 4.21
CA LYS A 190 3.90 -0.46 5.31
C LYS A 190 3.45 0.96 5.04
N ILE A 191 2.73 1.56 5.97
CA ILE A 191 2.29 2.97 5.89
C ILE A 191 2.63 3.65 7.20
N LYS A 192 3.45 4.73 7.19
CA LYS A 192 3.73 5.44 8.46
C LYS A 192 2.52 6.26 8.90
N TYR A 193 1.91 7.02 7.98
CA TYR A 193 0.72 7.81 8.29
C TYR A 193 -0.34 7.72 7.20
N LEU A 194 -1.53 7.25 7.59
CA LEU A 194 -2.75 7.23 6.78
C LEU A 194 -3.80 8.14 7.43
N GLU A 195 -4.15 9.23 6.75
CA GLU A 195 -5.29 10.08 7.13
C GLU A 195 -6.43 9.86 6.13
N ILE A 196 -7.63 9.57 6.63
CA ILE A 196 -8.86 9.52 5.84
C ILE A 196 -9.79 10.61 6.34
N ASP A 197 -9.92 11.65 5.52
CA ASP A 197 -10.75 12.83 5.74
C ASP A 197 -11.90 12.80 4.74
N ASP A 198 -13.04 12.31 5.23
CA ASP A 198 -14.27 12.16 4.48
C ASP A 198 -14.32 10.99 3.48
N PHE A 199 -14.95 9.89 3.92
CA PHE A 199 -15.33 8.75 3.09
C PHE A 199 -16.84 8.76 2.81
N GLY A 200 -17.22 8.72 1.54
CA GLY A 200 -18.60 8.92 1.06
C GLY A 200 -19.46 7.65 0.97
N SER A 201 -20.76 7.87 0.77
CA SER A 201 -21.78 6.84 0.59
C SER A 201 -22.99 7.37 -0.21
N GLY A 202 -23.99 6.52 -0.45
CA GLY A 202 -25.34 6.93 -0.88
C GLY A 202 -25.73 6.56 -2.32
N ASP A 203 -24.78 6.16 -3.16
CA ASP A 203 -25.07 5.72 -4.52
C ASP A 203 -24.31 4.43 -4.92
N VAL A 204 -24.66 3.88 -6.08
CA VAL A 204 -24.14 2.59 -6.58
C VAL A 204 -22.62 2.58 -6.78
N SER A 205 -21.99 3.74 -7.00
CA SER A 205 -20.55 3.83 -7.19
C SER A 205 -19.75 3.55 -5.91
N TYR A 206 -20.42 3.59 -4.75
CA TYR A 206 -19.88 3.19 -3.45
C TYR A 206 -20.26 1.76 -3.07
N GLN A 207 -20.98 0.99 -3.89
CA GLN A 207 -21.57 -0.28 -3.45
C GLN A 207 -20.57 -1.29 -2.84
N HIS A 208 -19.30 -1.24 -3.25
CA HIS A 208 -18.22 -2.10 -2.77
C HIS A 208 -17.23 -1.40 -1.83
N ASN A 209 -17.56 -0.21 -1.35
CA ASN A 209 -16.74 0.55 -0.40
C ASN A 209 -17.36 0.42 0.99
N HIS A 210 -16.92 -0.56 1.77
CA HIS A 210 -17.56 -0.88 3.05
C HIS A 210 -17.01 -0.06 4.22
N ALA A 211 -15.69 0.11 4.30
CA ALA A 211 -15.02 0.77 5.40
C ALA A 211 -14.07 1.88 4.93
N ALA A 212 -13.76 2.83 5.82
CA ALA A 212 -12.76 3.86 5.56
C ALA A 212 -11.38 3.23 5.30
N LEU A 213 -11.01 2.24 6.13
CA LEU A 213 -9.92 1.31 5.88
C LEU A 213 -10.48 -0.11 5.78
N ALA A 214 -10.31 -0.76 4.63
CA ALA A 214 -10.60 -2.17 4.44
C ALA A 214 -9.30 -2.95 4.17
N ILE A 215 -9.07 -4.00 4.95
CA ILE A 215 -8.00 -4.98 4.77
C ILE A 215 -8.67 -6.35 4.68
N ASP A 216 -8.91 -6.84 3.46
CA ASP A 216 -9.67 -8.07 3.21
C ASP A 216 -9.28 -8.73 1.88
N GLY A 217 -9.77 -9.95 1.61
CA GLY A 217 -9.40 -10.64 0.37
C GLY A 217 -9.95 -12.05 0.15
N TYR A 218 -10.96 -12.48 0.90
CA TYR A 218 -11.69 -13.76 0.77
C TYR A 218 -10.87 -14.96 0.23
N GLY A 219 -10.27 -15.72 1.14
CA GLY A 219 -9.45 -16.89 0.80
C GLY A 219 -8.01 -16.57 0.42
N ASN A 220 -7.70 -15.32 0.08
CA ASN A 220 -6.34 -14.82 -0.11
C ASN A 220 -6.14 -13.50 0.63
N ASN A 221 -6.45 -13.49 1.92
CA ASN A 221 -6.40 -12.28 2.75
C ASN A 221 -4.98 -11.70 2.84
N PRO A 222 -4.85 -10.36 3.02
CA PRO A 222 -3.57 -9.71 3.22
C PRO A 222 -2.75 -10.31 4.37
N VAL A 223 -1.42 -10.21 4.25
CA VAL A 223 -0.45 -10.64 5.28
C VAL A 223 0.51 -9.51 5.58
N ASN A 224 0.84 -9.30 6.85
CA ASN A 224 1.89 -8.35 7.26
C ASN A 224 1.63 -6.91 6.74
N VAL A 225 0.44 -6.40 7.02
CA VAL A 225 0.10 -4.99 6.85
C VAL A 225 0.48 -4.23 8.11
N GLN A 226 1.30 -3.19 7.96
CA GLN A 226 1.80 -2.36 9.05
C GLN A 226 1.38 -0.90 8.83
N ILE A 227 0.69 -0.31 9.81
CA ILE A 227 0.30 1.11 9.77
C ILE A 227 0.71 1.77 11.08
N GLU A 228 1.72 2.65 11.09
CA GLU A 228 2.20 3.24 12.35
C GLU A 228 1.15 4.18 12.97
N LYS A 229 0.48 4.98 12.15
CA LYS A 229 -0.64 5.83 12.57
C LYS A 229 -1.75 5.88 11.54
N LEU A 230 -2.98 5.60 11.99
CA LEU A 230 -4.21 5.71 11.24
C LEU A 230 -5.12 6.76 11.89
N HIS A 231 -5.52 7.77 11.12
CA HIS A 231 -6.48 8.78 11.55
C HIS A 231 -7.67 8.84 10.60
N ILE A 232 -8.82 8.36 11.04
CA ILE A 232 -10.10 8.48 10.34
C ILE A 232 -10.83 9.70 10.92
N LYS A 233 -10.79 10.82 10.22
CA LYS A 233 -11.51 12.05 10.63
C LYS A 233 -13.02 11.92 10.43
N SER A 234 -13.43 11.28 9.33
CA SER A 234 -14.83 10.96 9.10
C SER A 234 -15.03 9.87 8.07
N THR A 235 -16.01 9.01 8.34
CA THR A 235 -16.53 8.04 7.37
C THR A 235 -18.04 7.92 7.49
N ASP A 236 -18.70 7.88 6.34
CA ASP A 236 -20.12 7.63 6.26
C ASP A 236 -20.51 6.21 6.72
N ARG A 237 -19.60 5.23 6.59
CA ARG A 237 -19.86 3.80 6.81
C ARG A 237 -18.98 3.23 7.92
N HIS A 238 -18.50 2.00 7.78
CA HIS A 238 -17.60 1.40 8.77
C HIS A 238 -16.30 2.22 8.88
N GLY A 239 -15.70 2.22 10.08
CA GLY A 239 -14.36 2.75 10.30
C GLY A 239 -13.31 1.85 9.67
N ILE A 240 -13.11 0.69 10.28
CA ILE A 240 -12.10 -0.30 9.90
C ILE A 240 -12.77 -1.65 9.73
N TYR A 241 -12.46 -2.34 8.64
CA TYR A 241 -12.69 -3.78 8.48
C TYR A 241 -11.36 -4.48 8.23
N ILE A 242 -11.06 -5.52 9.00
CA ILE A 242 -9.76 -6.20 8.95
C ILE A 242 -9.89 -7.73 9.07
N THR A 243 -9.27 -8.41 8.12
CA THR A 243 -9.06 -9.86 8.08
C THR A 243 -7.58 -10.16 7.76
N GLY A 244 -7.15 -11.42 7.80
CA GLY A 244 -5.79 -11.80 7.40
C GLY A 244 -4.91 -12.16 8.58
N LYS A 245 -3.61 -11.83 8.51
CA LYS A 245 -2.68 -12.16 9.61
C LYS A 245 -1.40 -11.35 9.65
N ASP A 246 -0.73 -11.41 10.79
CA ASP A 246 0.57 -10.80 11.05
C ASP A 246 0.52 -9.26 10.93
N HIS A 247 -0.63 -8.64 11.17
CA HIS A 247 -0.83 -7.19 11.05
C HIS A 247 -0.34 -6.45 12.29
N LEU A 248 0.23 -5.27 12.09
CA LEU A 248 0.66 -4.38 13.16
C LEU A 248 0.18 -2.96 12.90
N ILE A 249 -0.75 -2.48 13.70
CA ILE A 249 -1.25 -1.12 13.62
C ILE A 249 -0.88 -0.40 14.92
N GLY A 250 -0.22 0.75 14.83
CA GLY A 250 0.19 1.52 16.00
C GLY A 250 -0.99 2.28 16.60
N GLU A 251 -1.01 3.60 16.40
CA GLU A 251 -2.06 4.49 16.90
C GLU A 251 -3.23 4.59 15.91
N VAL A 252 -4.45 4.27 16.38
CA VAL A 252 -5.70 4.44 15.65
C VAL A 252 -6.56 5.51 16.32
N ILE A 253 -6.98 6.51 15.54
CA ILE A 253 -7.93 7.54 15.97
C ILE A 253 -9.12 7.56 15.00
N ILE A 254 -10.32 7.36 15.52
CA ILE A 254 -11.58 7.46 14.76
C ILE A 254 -12.42 8.59 15.35
N ASP A 255 -12.47 9.72 14.67
CA ASP A 255 -13.19 10.91 15.14
C ASP A 255 -14.69 10.85 14.87
N LYS A 256 -15.09 10.31 13.71
CA LYS A 256 -16.48 10.14 13.28
C LYS A 256 -16.62 8.92 12.38
N PHE A 257 -17.63 8.10 12.62
CA PHE A 257 -17.93 6.92 11.81
C PHE A 257 -19.43 6.67 11.74
N GLY A 258 -19.88 5.95 10.72
CA GLY A 258 -21.29 5.59 10.55
C GLY A 258 -22.23 6.80 10.49
N ILE A 259 -21.80 7.91 9.88
CA ILE A 259 -22.60 9.15 9.82
C ILE A 259 -23.50 9.24 8.57
N GLY A 260 -23.22 8.41 7.55
CA GLY A 260 -23.87 8.44 6.24
C GLY A 260 -24.94 7.36 6.06
N SER A 261 -24.92 6.69 4.90
CA SER A 261 -25.96 5.76 4.46
C SER A 261 -25.42 4.37 4.05
N SER A 262 -26.20 3.33 4.36
CA SER A 262 -25.98 1.96 3.89
C SER A 262 -26.60 1.71 2.51
N ASP A 263 -27.22 2.73 1.90
CA ASP A 263 -27.83 2.62 0.60
C ASP A 263 -26.85 2.06 -0.44
N LYS A 264 -27.35 1.11 -1.23
CA LYS A 264 -26.63 0.41 -2.30
C LYS A 264 -25.40 -0.38 -1.84
N MET A 265 -25.18 -0.61 -0.55
CA MET A 265 -24.11 -1.51 -0.10
C MET A 265 -24.36 -2.93 -0.61
N SER A 266 -23.35 -3.50 -1.26
CA SER A 266 -23.34 -4.93 -1.57
C SER A 266 -22.90 -5.70 -0.34
N GLY A 267 -23.22 -7.00 -0.28
CA GLY A 267 -22.65 -7.90 0.72
C GLY A 267 -21.13 -7.76 0.80
N MET A 268 -20.60 -7.91 2.02
CA MET A 268 -19.17 -7.78 2.28
C MET A 268 -18.52 -9.17 2.34
N GLN A 269 -17.27 -9.27 1.89
CA GLN A 269 -16.54 -10.53 1.92
C GLN A 269 -16.26 -10.97 3.35
N ASP A 270 -16.26 -12.30 3.54
CA ASP A 270 -16.05 -12.96 4.84
C ASP A 270 -17.09 -12.67 5.93
N ALA A 271 -18.08 -11.81 5.67
CA ALA A 271 -19.16 -11.44 6.57
C ALA A 271 -20.48 -12.17 6.27
N SER A 272 -21.36 -12.25 7.27
CA SER A 272 -22.72 -12.73 7.06
C SER A 272 -23.57 -11.69 6.35
N LYS A 273 -24.49 -12.15 5.49
CA LYS A 273 -25.38 -11.25 4.75
C LYS A 273 -26.22 -10.39 5.71
N GLY A 274 -26.21 -9.08 5.49
CA GLY A 274 -26.92 -8.09 6.30
C GLY A 274 -26.02 -7.38 7.31
N GLU A 275 -24.85 -7.91 7.63
CA GLU A 275 -23.93 -7.24 8.56
C GLU A 275 -23.24 -6.04 7.92
N GLU A 276 -23.15 -6.00 6.59
CA GLU A 276 -22.57 -4.90 5.83
C GLU A 276 -23.32 -3.58 6.03
N ILE A 277 -24.61 -3.62 6.37
CA ILE A 277 -25.41 -2.40 6.57
C ILE A 277 -25.44 -1.93 8.03
N GLU A 278 -24.90 -2.73 8.96
CA GLU A 278 -24.84 -2.40 10.39
C GLU A 278 -23.47 -1.79 10.72
N PHE A 279 -23.34 -0.48 10.65
CA PHE A 279 -22.04 0.18 10.79
C PHE A 279 -21.33 -0.11 12.12
N LYS A 280 -20.00 -0.21 12.01
CA LYS A 280 -19.05 -0.59 13.06
C LYS A 280 -17.85 0.35 12.99
N ALA A 281 -17.33 0.82 14.13
CA ALA A 281 -16.08 1.60 14.10
C ALA A 281 -14.89 0.69 13.81
N LEU A 282 -14.83 -0.46 14.48
CA LEU A 282 -13.83 -1.51 14.27
C LEU A 282 -14.52 -2.86 14.03
N TRP A 283 -14.15 -3.56 12.97
CA TRP A 283 -14.62 -4.91 12.70
C TRP A 283 -13.44 -5.81 12.40
N ILE A 284 -13.19 -6.75 13.32
CA ILE A 284 -12.13 -7.76 13.20
C ILE A 284 -12.79 -9.09 12.89
N ASN A 285 -12.40 -9.73 11.78
CA ASN A 285 -12.96 -11.00 11.35
C ASN A 285 -11.85 -11.88 10.75
N LYS A 286 -11.67 -13.10 11.27
CA LYS A 286 -10.64 -14.06 10.82
C LYS A 286 -9.27 -13.38 10.64
N CYS A 287 -8.91 -12.56 11.63
CA CYS A 287 -7.64 -11.86 11.68
C CYS A 287 -6.79 -12.47 12.80
N TYR A 288 -5.58 -12.92 12.47
CA TYR A 288 -4.77 -13.77 13.34
C TYR A 288 -3.40 -13.18 13.59
N ASP A 289 -2.81 -13.48 14.75
CA ASP A 289 -1.42 -13.10 15.09
C ASP A 289 -1.15 -11.60 14.83
N SER A 290 -2.13 -10.77 15.18
CA SER A 290 -2.17 -9.36 14.78
C SER A 290 -2.37 -8.46 15.98
N PHE A 291 -1.98 -7.19 15.85
CA PHE A 291 -1.96 -6.26 16.97
C PHE A 291 -2.37 -4.83 16.57
N ILE A 292 -3.20 -4.20 17.41
CA ILE A 292 -3.36 -2.75 17.49
C ILE A 292 -2.74 -2.27 18.81
N GLU A 293 -1.74 -1.38 18.76
CA GLU A 293 -1.15 -0.80 19.98
C GLU A 293 -2.19 0.01 20.75
N SER A 294 -2.87 0.93 20.09
CA SER A 294 -3.93 1.73 20.71
C SER A 294 -4.99 2.18 19.73
N ILE A 295 -6.24 2.16 20.18
CA ILE A 295 -7.37 2.69 19.44
C ILE A 295 -8.21 3.61 20.33
N THR A 296 -8.53 4.79 19.80
CA THR A 296 -9.53 5.71 20.35
C THR A 296 -10.68 5.88 19.38
N ILE A 297 -11.89 5.52 19.81
CA ILE A 297 -13.12 5.66 19.02
C ILE A 297 -14.01 6.74 19.64
N ASN A 298 -14.45 7.68 18.82
CA ASN A 298 -15.41 8.70 19.21
C ASN A 298 -16.80 8.41 18.65
N GLU A 299 -17.76 8.18 19.54
CA GLU A 299 -19.13 7.82 19.18
C GLU A 299 -20.05 9.01 18.99
N LYS A 300 -19.55 10.23 19.19
CA LYS A 300 -20.34 11.44 19.07
C LYS A 300 -21.01 11.53 17.70
N ASN A 301 -22.35 11.56 17.71
CA ASN A 301 -23.20 11.66 16.52
C ASN A 301 -23.12 10.47 15.55
N SER A 302 -22.53 9.34 15.95
CA SER A 302 -22.56 8.14 15.13
C SER A 302 -23.97 7.55 15.06
N LYS A 303 -24.35 7.04 13.88
CA LYS A 303 -25.56 6.21 13.69
C LYS A 303 -25.22 4.72 13.65
N ALA A 304 -23.97 4.37 13.97
CA ALA A 304 -23.52 3.00 13.98
C ALA A 304 -24.28 2.17 15.03
N LYS A 305 -24.32 0.86 14.78
CA LYS A 305 -24.89 -0.09 15.72
C LYS A 305 -23.86 -0.56 16.73
N TYR A 306 -22.59 -0.63 16.32
CA TYR A 306 -21.53 -1.16 17.15
C TYR A 306 -20.27 -0.28 17.16
N THR A 307 -19.63 -0.21 18.32
CA THR A 307 -18.31 0.38 18.50
C THR A 307 -17.28 -0.54 17.88
N ALA A 308 -17.38 -1.82 18.25
CA ALA A 308 -16.56 -2.89 17.74
C ALA A 308 -17.40 -4.13 17.46
N HIS A 309 -17.00 -4.88 16.44
CA HIS A 309 -17.45 -6.25 16.20
C HIS A 309 -16.22 -7.17 16.24
N PHE A 310 -16.14 -7.98 17.30
CA PHE A 310 -15.17 -9.04 17.45
C PHE A 310 -15.80 -10.33 16.91
N ASP A 311 -15.65 -10.50 15.60
CA ASP A 311 -16.24 -11.59 14.83
C ASP A 311 -15.40 -12.87 14.99
N SER A 312 -15.74 -13.91 14.22
CA SER A 312 -15.07 -15.21 14.17
C SER A 312 -13.55 -15.11 14.16
N GLY A 313 -12.89 -15.85 15.04
CA GLY A 313 -11.43 -15.85 15.14
C GLY A 313 -10.89 -17.15 15.75
N ASP A 314 -9.65 -17.08 16.25
CA ASP A 314 -8.98 -18.20 16.93
C ASP A 314 -8.22 -17.67 18.15
N LYS A 315 -8.62 -18.08 19.35
CA LYS A 315 -7.99 -17.65 20.62
C LYS A 315 -6.54 -18.11 20.77
N THR A 316 -6.12 -19.12 20.02
CA THR A 316 -4.72 -19.58 20.02
C THR A 316 -3.80 -18.73 19.13
N ARG A 317 -4.41 -17.91 18.26
CA ARG A 317 -3.74 -17.02 17.31
C ARG A 317 -4.41 -15.63 17.35
N PRO A 318 -4.35 -14.95 18.51
CA PRO A 318 -5.25 -13.85 18.80
C PRO A 318 -4.99 -12.61 17.94
N PHE A 319 -6.02 -11.79 17.80
CA PHE A 319 -5.88 -10.38 17.50
C PHE A 319 -5.86 -9.61 18.82
N THR A 320 -4.75 -8.96 19.14
CA THR A 320 -4.61 -8.24 20.41
C THR A 320 -4.80 -6.73 20.22
N ILE A 321 -5.52 -6.10 21.14
CA ILE A 321 -5.66 -4.65 21.23
C ILE A 321 -5.03 -4.23 22.56
N GLY A 322 -3.92 -3.49 22.51
CA GLY A 322 -3.23 -3.05 23.71
C GLY A 322 -4.09 -2.09 24.53
N LYS A 323 -4.51 -0.99 23.92
CA LYS A 323 -5.42 0.00 24.54
C LYS A 323 -6.65 0.25 23.69
N PHE A 324 -7.83 0.03 24.27
CA PHE A 324 -9.13 0.32 23.66
C PHE A 324 -9.84 1.41 24.46
N LYS A 325 -10.03 2.59 23.84
CA LYS A 325 -10.67 3.73 24.49
C LYS A 325 -11.89 4.19 23.71
N VAL A 326 -13.01 4.39 24.40
CA VAL A 326 -14.23 4.96 23.82
C VAL A 326 -14.50 6.33 24.43
N ILE A 327 -14.65 7.35 23.60
CA ILE A 327 -15.04 8.70 24.03
C ILE A 327 -16.43 9.06 23.52
N ASN A 328 -17.16 9.86 24.31
CA ASN A 328 -18.58 10.17 24.09
C ASN A 328 -19.44 8.92 23.96
N ASN A 329 -19.14 7.91 24.79
CA ASN A 329 -19.81 6.61 24.82
C ASN A 329 -21.34 6.77 24.80
N ASN A 330 -21.96 6.22 23.77
CA ASN A 330 -23.38 6.19 23.54
C ASN A 330 -23.90 4.79 23.93
N PRO A 331 -24.78 4.66 24.94
CA PRO A 331 -25.24 3.37 25.44
C PRO A 331 -26.07 2.56 24.42
N LYS A 332 -26.34 3.10 23.22
CA LYS A 332 -27.02 2.40 22.12
C LYS A 332 -26.04 1.79 21.11
N ILE A 333 -24.75 2.05 21.26
CA ILE A 333 -23.69 1.55 20.40
C ILE A 333 -22.90 0.55 21.23
N GLU A 334 -22.99 -0.73 20.88
CA GLU A 334 -22.47 -1.82 21.72
C GLU A 334 -21.17 -2.39 21.15
N ILE A 335 -20.47 -3.19 21.95
CA ILE A 335 -19.45 -4.11 21.44
C ILE A 335 -20.15 -5.45 21.19
N LEU A 336 -20.11 -5.92 19.94
CA LEU A 336 -20.61 -7.24 19.57
C LEU A 336 -19.46 -8.23 19.60
N GLU A 337 -19.64 -9.34 20.32
CA GLU A 337 -18.63 -10.39 20.46
C GLU A 337 -19.21 -11.75 20.07
N GLU A 338 -18.63 -12.39 19.06
CA GLU A 338 -18.97 -13.75 18.67
C GLU A 338 -18.38 -14.76 19.65
N THR A 339 -19.06 -15.89 19.88
CA THR A 339 -18.63 -16.89 20.89
C THR A 339 -17.25 -17.46 20.58
N ASN A 340 -16.93 -17.60 19.29
CA ASN A 340 -15.67 -18.10 18.76
C ASN A 340 -14.70 -16.96 18.35
N ASN A 341 -14.87 -15.74 18.87
CA ASN A 341 -13.93 -14.66 18.58
C ASN A 341 -12.52 -14.98 19.12
N GLY A 342 -11.51 -14.37 18.50
CA GLY A 342 -10.10 -14.47 18.88
C GLY A 342 -9.49 -13.15 19.34
N VAL A 343 -10.31 -12.19 19.78
CA VAL A 343 -9.84 -10.85 20.16
C VAL A 343 -9.49 -10.80 21.63
N ILE A 344 -8.34 -10.20 21.96
CA ILE A 344 -7.90 -9.94 23.34
C ILE A 344 -7.73 -8.43 23.49
N VAL A 345 -8.43 -7.82 24.45
CA VAL A 345 -8.24 -6.42 24.83
C VAL A 345 -7.47 -6.38 26.15
N GLU A 346 -6.27 -5.81 26.15
CA GLU A 346 -5.41 -5.76 27.35
C GLU A 346 -5.85 -4.66 28.32
N LEU A 347 -6.19 -3.48 27.80
CA LEU A 347 -6.67 -2.34 28.57
C LEU A 347 -7.90 -1.70 27.92
N MET A 348 -9.00 -1.64 28.68
CA MET A 348 -10.25 -0.96 28.31
C MET A 348 -10.39 0.34 29.12
N GLU A 349 -10.59 1.49 28.45
CA GLU A 349 -10.71 2.83 29.04
C GLU A 349 -12.00 3.59 28.70
#